data_AF-A0ABD3UAH8-F1
#
_entry.id   AF-A0ABD3UAH8-F1
#
_cell.length_a   1.000
_cell.length_b   1.000
_cell.length_c   1.000
_cell.angle_alpha   90.00
_cell.angle_beta   90.00
_cell.angle_gamma   90.00
#
_symmetry.space_group_name_H-M   'P 1'
#
loop_
_entity.id
_entity.type
_entity.pdbx_description
1 polymer ?
#
loop_
_entity_poly.entity_id
_entity_poly.type
_entity_poly.pdbx_seq_one_letter_code
_entity_poly.pdbx_strand_id
1 'polypeptide(L)'
;MSTRIIKTRYGDVRGALAEFSSPTLKSVEAYKGLQYGTTNAGRMRFMPPISPLEKWKYTRLAFSMRPVCPQKVTNETSLSKVSTMASKKRLRNISPFTLSHMEDCLTLNLYVPIPGKLSLL
;
A
#
# COMPACT_ATOMS: atom_id res chain seq x y z
N MET A 1 14.30 1.91 10.10
CA MET A 1 14.14 1.04 8.90
C MET A 1 14.23 -0.42 9.32
N SER A 2 13.53 -1.37 8.68
CA SER A 2 13.73 -2.80 8.97
C SER A 2 15.16 -3.21 8.60
N THR A 3 15.75 -4.15 9.32
CA THR A 3 17.06 -4.74 8.99
C THR A 3 16.97 -5.87 7.96
N ARG A 4 15.77 -6.40 7.73
CA ARG A 4 15.53 -7.55 6.86
C ARG A 4 15.42 -7.14 5.39
N ILE A 5 16.08 -7.91 4.54
CA ILE A 5 15.92 -7.85 3.09
C ILE A 5 15.19 -9.11 2.64
N ILE A 6 14.09 -8.93 1.91
CA ILE A 6 13.27 -10.01 1.37
C ILE A 6 13.60 -10.19 -0.10
N LYS A 7 13.97 -11.41 -0.49
CA LYS A 7 14.15 -11.77 -1.89
C LYS A 7 12.79 -12.05 -2.53
N THR A 8 12.52 -11.44 -3.67
CA THR A 8 11.33 -11.72 -4.48
C THR A 8 11.75 -12.14 -5.89
N ARG A 9 10.83 -12.73 -6.66
CA ARG A 9 11.08 -13.04 -8.08
C ARG A 9 11.38 -11.81 -8.96
N TYR A 10 11.13 -10.60 -8.47
CA TYR A 10 11.34 -9.34 -9.20
C TYR A 10 12.54 -8.52 -8.68
N GLY A 11 13.18 -9.01 -7.61
CA GLY A 11 14.34 -8.40 -6.97
C GLY A 11 14.18 -8.27 -5.45
N ASP A 12 15.22 -7.74 -4.80
CA ASP A 12 15.30 -7.65 -3.34
C ASP A 12 14.57 -6.41 -2.79
N VAL A 13 13.87 -6.55 -1.67
CA VAL A 13 13.05 -5.48 -1.08
C VAL A 13 13.38 -5.29 0.39
N ARG A 14 13.39 -4.03 0.83
CA ARG A 14 13.51 -3.65 2.23
C ARG A 14 12.31 -2.80 2.67
N GLY A 15 11.70 -3.17 3.79
CA GLY A 15 10.55 -2.48 4.38
C GLY A 15 10.91 -1.52 5.53
N ALA A 16 9.90 -0.85 6.07
CA ALA A 16 10.02 0.02 7.24
C ALA A 16 9.53 -0.72 8.49
N LEU A 17 10.02 -0.33 9.67
CA LEU A 17 9.38 -0.73 10.93
C LEU A 17 8.24 0.24 11.20
N ALA A 18 7.04 -0.29 11.41
CA ALA A 18 5.90 0.47 11.89
C ALA A 18 5.69 0.15 13.36
N GLU A 19 5.83 1.19 14.17
CA GLU A 19 5.64 1.15 15.62
C GLU A 19 4.22 1.60 15.96
N PHE A 20 3.71 1.11 17.10
CA PHE A 20 2.39 1.46 17.59
C PHE A 20 2.53 2.22 18.91
N SER A 21 1.63 3.17 19.16
CA SER A 21 1.60 3.90 20.43
C SER A 21 1.22 3.01 21.63
N SER A 22 0.60 1.85 21.36
CA SER A 22 0.25 0.89 22.42
C SER A 22 1.48 0.10 22.86
N PRO A 23 1.83 0.09 24.15
CA PRO A 23 2.98 -0.65 24.66
C PRO A 23 2.84 -2.18 24.54
N THR A 24 1.61 -2.68 24.36
CA THR A 24 1.33 -4.11 24.20
C THR A 24 1.54 -4.59 22.77
N LEU A 25 1.56 -3.68 21.79
CA LEU A 25 1.66 -4.04 20.38
C LEU A 25 3.13 -4.05 19.96
N LYS A 26 3.59 -5.19 19.46
CA LYS A 26 4.93 -5.30 18.86
C LYS A 26 4.96 -4.59 17.51
N SER A 27 6.14 -4.08 17.16
CA SER A 27 6.38 -3.48 15.85
C SER A 27 6.12 -4.49 14.72
N VAL A 28 5.68 -3.99 13.57
CA VAL A 28 5.48 -4.78 12.36
C VAL A 28 6.41 -4.29 11.26
N GLU A 29 6.85 -5.19 10.38
CA GLU A 29 7.53 -4.81 9.15
C GLU A 29 6.48 -4.43 8.10
N ALA A 30 6.54 -3.19 7.62
CA ALA A 30 5.67 -2.67 6.59
C ALA A 30 6.43 -2.57 5.26
N TYR A 31 5.90 -3.22 4.22
CA TYR A 31 6.38 -3.15 2.85
C TYR A 31 5.26 -2.54 2.01
N LYS A 32 5.45 -1.31 1.52
CA LYS A 32 4.40 -0.53 0.88
C LYS A 32 4.66 -0.33 -0.61
N GLY A 33 3.59 -0.32 -1.39
CA GLY A 33 3.63 0.00 -2.82
C GLY A 33 4.29 -1.07 -3.69
N LEU A 34 4.21 -2.35 -3.31
CA LEU A 34 4.77 -3.44 -4.11
C LEU A 34 3.84 -3.76 -5.27
N GLN A 35 4.35 -3.70 -6.50
CA GLN A 35 3.57 -4.01 -7.69
C GLN A 35 3.40 -5.53 -7.82
N TYR A 36 2.14 -5.99 -7.98
CA TYR A 36 1.82 -7.41 -8.14
C TYR A 36 1.25 -7.75 -9.53
N GLY A 37 0.85 -6.73 -10.29
CA GLY A 37 0.48 -6.83 -11.70
C GLY A 37 0.65 -5.49 -12.42
N THR A 38 0.40 -5.45 -13.72
CA THR A 38 0.32 -4.18 -14.45
C THR A 38 -0.72 -4.22 -15.56
N THR A 39 -1.34 -3.06 -15.81
CA THR A 39 -2.20 -2.82 -16.98
C THR A 39 -1.44 -2.19 -18.16
N ASN A 40 -0.10 -2.09 -18.05
CA ASN A 40 0.78 -1.47 -19.03
C ASN A 40 0.29 -0.07 -19.45
N ALA A 41 0.09 0.81 -18.45
CA ALA A 41 -0.44 2.16 -18.63
C ALA A 41 -1.74 2.22 -19.45
N GLY A 42 -2.65 1.27 -19.21
CA GLY A 42 -3.95 1.20 -19.88
C GLY A 42 -3.96 0.48 -21.23
N ARG A 43 -2.80 0.04 -21.74
CA ARG A 43 -2.75 -0.80 -22.96
C ARG A 43 -3.43 -2.16 -22.78
N MET A 44 -3.54 -2.62 -21.54
CA MET A 44 -4.27 -3.84 -21.15
C MET A 44 -5.60 -3.51 -20.45
N ARG A 45 -6.20 -2.34 -20.72
CA ARG A 45 -7.53 -2.03 -20.19
C ARG A 45 -8.54 -3.06 -20.69
N PHE A 46 -9.40 -3.52 -19.80
CA PHE A 46 -10.42 -4.56 -20.06
C PHE A 46 -9.84 -5.94 -20.41
N MET A 47 -8.53 -6.13 -20.23
CA MET A 47 -7.88 -7.44 -20.33
C MET A 47 -7.40 -7.87 -18.94
N PRO A 48 -7.19 -9.18 -18.71
CA PRO A 48 -6.52 -9.65 -17.51
C PRO A 48 -5.15 -8.97 -17.33
N PRO A 49 -4.77 -8.62 -16.08
CA PRO A 49 -3.47 -8.02 -15.83
C PRO A 49 -2.34 -9.01 -16.11
N ILE A 50 -1.20 -8.47 -16.55
CA ILE A 50 0.02 -9.27 -16.72
C ILE A 50 0.91 -9.17 -15.47
N SER A 51 1.95 -10.01 -15.40
CA SER A 51 2.97 -9.91 -14.35
C SER A 51 3.63 -8.51 -14.38
N PRO A 52 4.06 -7.98 -13.22
CA PRO A 52 4.83 -6.74 -13.15
C PRO A 52 5.99 -6.74 -14.13
N LEU A 53 6.10 -5.66 -14.90
CA LEU A 53 7.24 -5.42 -15.79
C LEU A 53 8.44 -4.86 -15.03
N GLU A 54 8.19 -4.18 -13.91
CA GLU A 54 9.22 -3.58 -13.09
C GLU A 54 10.06 -4.67 -12.39
N LYS A 55 11.35 -4.70 -12.70
CA LYS A 55 12.37 -5.49 -12.01
C LYS A 55 13.52 -4.57 -11.64
N TRP A 56 14.13 -4.81 -10.48
CA TRP A 56 15.23 -3.99 -9.99
C TRP A 56 16.46 -4.83 -9.69
N LYS A 57 17.64 -4.27 -10.01
CA LYS A 57 18.94 -4.93 -9.81
C LYS A 57 19.40 -4.87 -8.35
N TYR A 58 19.10 -3.78 -7.65
CA TYR A 58 19.52 -3.52 -6.27
C TYR A 58 18.32 -3.48 -5.34
N THR A 59 18.55 -3.52 -4.02
CA THR A 59 17.47 -3.52 -3.03
C THR A 59 16.55 -2.31 -3.15
N ARG A 60 15.27 -2.55 -3.44
CA ARG A 60 14.23 -1.53 -3.47
C ARG A 60 13.76 -1.18 -2.05
N LEU A 61 13.63 0.11 -1.78
CA LEU A 61 13.05 0.63 -0.53
C LEU A 61 11.52 0.76 -0.68
N ALA A 62 10.76 -0.08 0.02
CA ALA A 62 9.30 -0.16 -0.07
C ALA A 62 8.61 0.55 1.09
N PHE A 63 8.77 1.88 1.18
CA PHE A 63 8.26 2.67 2.33
C PHE A 63 7.02 3.50 2.01
N SER A 64 6.79 3.78 0.73
CA SER A 64 5.73 4.68 0.28
C SER A 64 4.61 3.91 -0.40
N MET A 65 3.37 4.28 -0.10
CA MET A 65 2.22 3.77 -0.84
C MET A 65 2.27 4.31 -2.27
N ARG A 66 1.90 3.47 -3.25
CA ARG A 66 1.73 3.91 -4.63
C ARG A 66 0.35 4.53 -4.83
N PRO A 67 0.16 5.34 -5.89
CA PRO A 67 -1.12 5.95 -6.19
C PRO A 67 -2.24 4.92 -6.32
N VAL A 68 -3.43 5.29 -5.85
CA VAL A 68 -4.61 4.39 -5.88
C VAL A 68 -5.20 4.32 -7.27
N CYS A 69 -6.12 3.37 -7.48
CA CYS A 69 -6.83 3.27 -8.74
C CYS A 69 -7.72 4.48 -9.02
N PRO A 70 -8.02 4.78 -10.30
CA PRO A 70 -8.87 5.91 -10.65
C PRO A 70 -10.25 5.75 -10.02
N GLN A 71 -10.59 6.71 -9.15
CA GLN A 71 -11.88 6.81 -8.48
C GLN A 71 -12.32 8.27 -8.45
N LYS A 72 -13.58 8.53 -8.11
CA LYS A 72 -14.07 9.91 -7.96
C LYS A 72 -13.39 10.56 -6.77
N VAL A 73 -12.77 11.72 -6.99
CA VAL A 73 -12.14 12.51 -5.93
C VAL A 73 -13.21 13.04 -4.98
N THR A 74 -12.97 12.90 -3.68
CA THR A 74 -13.87 13.44 -2.65
C THR A 74 -13.65 14.94 -2.52
N ASN A 75 -14.63 15.72 -2.96
CA ASN A 75 -14.69 17.18 -2.80
C ASN A 75 -15.96 17.61 -2.03
N GLU A 76 -16.08 18.89 -1.67
CA GLU A 76 -17.25 19.39 -0.92
C GLU A 76 -18.58 19.12 -1.65
N THR A 77 -18.59 19.16 -2.99
CA THR A 77 -19.77 18.83 -3.80
C THR A 77 -20.17 17.35 -3.71
N SER A 78 -19.20 16.45 -3.59
CA SER A 78 -19.46 15.02 -3.38
C SER A 78 -19.91 14.75 -1.94
N LEU A 79 -19.36 15.47 -0.97
CA LEU A 79 -19.71 15.38 0.44
C LEU A 79 -21.12 15.93 0.73
N SER A 80 -21.56 16.96 0.00
CA SER A 80 -22.91 17.50 0.15
C SER A 80 -24.00 16.50 -0.29
N LYS A 81 -23.69 15.61 -1.23
CA LYS A 81 -24.57 14.53 -1.70
C LYS A 81 -24.70 13.35 -0.72
N VAL A 82 -23.86 13.30 0.30
CA VAL A 82 -23.87 12.21 1.30
C VAL A 82 -24.89 12.54 2.37
N SER A 83 -25.84 11.63 2.62
CA SER A 83 -26.96 11.90 3.53
C SER A 83 -26.59 11.83 5.01
N THR A 84 -25.67 10.95 5.40
CA THR A 84 -25.35 10.72 6.81
C THR A 84 -24.04 11.40 7.24
N MET A 85 -24.04 11.97 8.44
CA MET A 85 -22.84 12.60 9.02
C MET A 85 -21.69 11.60 9.21
N ALA A 86 -21.99 10.35 9.57
CA ALA A 86 -21.00 9.29 9.70
C ALA A 86 -20.27 9.02 8.37
N SER A 87 -21.00 8.92 7.26
CA SER A 87 -20.41 8.73 5.94
C SER A 87 -19.60 9.94 5.49
N LYS A 88 -20.07 11.17 5.75
CA LYS A 88 -19.29 12.39 5.49
C LYS A 88 -17.96 12.38 6.25
N LYS A 89 -17.99 12.06 7.55
CA LYS A 89 -16.79 11.97 8.40
C LYS A 89 -15.81 10.92 7.88
N ARG A 90 -16.31 9.73 7.50
CA ARG A 90 -15.49 8.66 6.90
C ARG A 90 -14.80 9.13 5.62
N LEU A 91 -15.52 9.77 4.71
CA LEU A 91 -14.96 10.26 3.45
C LEU A 91 -13.93 11.36 3.66
N ARG A 92 -14.17 12.29 4.59
CA ARG A 92 -13.17 13.30 4.99
C ARG A 92 -11.88 12.66 5.50
N ASN A 93 -11.96 11.60 6.29
CA ASN A 93 -10.79 10.89 6.81
C ASN A 93 -10.00 10.13 5.73
N ILE A 94 -10.69 9.60 4.70
CA ILE A 94 -10.05 8.81 3.63
C ILE A 94 -9.47 9.71 2.53
N SER A 95 -10.09 10.86 2.27
CA SER A 95 -9.73 11.78 1.17
C SER A 95 -8.23 12.05 1.00
N PRO A 96 -7.43 12.29 2.07
CA PRO A 96 -5.99 12.53 1.92
C PRO A 96 -5.23 11.37 1.27
N PHE A 97 -5.72 10.14 1.40
CA PHE A 97 -5.10 8.93 0.86
C PHE A 97 -5.53 8.63 -0.58
N THR A 98 -6.49 9.37 -1.11
CA THR A 98 -7.07 9.19 -2.45
C THR A 98 -6.99 10.49 -3.27
N LEU A 99 -5.90 11.25 -3.10
CA LEU A 99 -5.62 12.42 -3.94
C LEU A 99 -4.82 12.06 -5.19
N SER A 100 -3.89 11.11 -5.07
CA SER A 100 -3.01 10.68 -6.17
C SER A 100 -3.51 9.39 -6.78
N HIS A 101 -3.95 9.44 -8.03
CA HIS A 101 -4.51 8.29 -8.75
C HIS A 101 -3.69 7.95 -10.00
N MET A 102 -3.66 6.67 -10.37
CA MET A 102 -3.09 6.21 -11.64
C MET A 102 -3.84 4.98 -12.15
N GLU A 103 -3.90 4.79 -13.47
CA GLU A 103 -4.52 3.60 -14.05
C GLU A 103 -3.76 2.31 -13.72
N ASP A 104 -2.42 2.36 -13.73
CA ASP A 104 -1.58 1.23 -13.34
C ASP A 104 -1.35 1.18 -11.83
N CYS A 105 -2.43 0.96 -11.08
CA CYS A 105 -2.50 0.99 -9.61
C CYS A 105 -2.32 -0.38 -8.93
N LEU A 106 -2.00 -1.44 -9.67
CA LEU A 106 -2.01 -2.83 -9.21
C LEU A 106 -0.88 -3.14 -8.22
N THR A 107 -1.07 -2.65 -7.00
CA THR A 107 -0.06 -2.61 -5.95
C THR A 107 -0.65 -3.08 -4.63
N LEU A 108 0.20 -3.64 -3.78
CA LEU A 108 -0.18 -4.13 -2.46
C LEU A 108 0.76 -3.59 -1.38
N ASN A 109 0.28 -3.62 -0.15
CA ASN A 109 1.04 -3.31 1.04
C ASN A 109 1.03 -4.56 1.94
N LEU A 110 2.19 -4.99 2.42
CA LEU A 110 2.34 -6.13 3.33
C LEU A 110 2.73 -5.62 4.72
N TYR A 111 2.08 -6.16 5.74
CA TYR A 111 2.40 -5.90 7.15
C TYR A 111 2.69 -7.24 7.81
N VAL A 112 3.95 -7.47 8.16
CA VAL A 112 4.42 -8.74 8.70
C VAL A 112 4.76 -8.55 10.17
N PRO A 113 4.08 -9.24 11.10
CA PRO A 113 4.45 -9.22 12.52
C PRO A 113 5.87 -9.72 12.71
N ILE A 114 6.64 -9.01 13.55
CA ILE A 114 7.96 -9.48 13.95
C ILE A 114 7.75 -10.62 14.94
N PRO A 115 8.26 -11.84 14.66
CA PRO A 115 8.17 -12.94 15.61
C PRO A 115 8.74 -12.51 16.96
N GLY A 116 7.98 -12.72 18.03
CA GLY A 116 8.57 -12.64 19.36
C GLY A 116 9.65 -13.72 19.50
N LYS A 117 10.68 -13.47 20.31
CA LYS A 117 11.41 -14.59 20.91
C LYS A 117 10.40 -15.37 21.75
N LEU A 118 10.12 -16.62 21.39
CA LEU A 118 9.58 -17.56 22.38
C LEU A 118 10.70 -17.75 23.41
N SER A 119 10.58 -17.11 24.57
CA SER A 119 11.29 -17.59 25.75
C SER A 119 10.58 -18.87 26.17
N LEU A 120 11.06 -20.01 25.70
CA LEU A 120 10.74 -21.29 26.31
C LEU A 120 11.37 -21.24 27.72
N LEU A 121 10.53 -20.96 28.71
CA LEU A 121 10.81 -21.25 30.12
C LEU A 121 10.13 -22.59 30.43
#